data_AF-A0A1M4TPW7-F1
#
_entry.id   AF-A0A1M4TPW7-F1
#
_cell.length_a   1.000
_cell.length_b   1.000
_cell.length_c   1.000
_cell.angle_alpha   90.00
_cell.angle_beta   90.00
_cell.angle_gamma   90.00
#
_symmetry.space_group_name_H-M   'P 1'
#
loop_
_entity.id
_entity.type
_entity.pdbx_description
1 polymer ?
#
loop_
_entity_poly.entity_id
_entity_poly.type
_entity_poly.pdbx_seq_one_letter_code
_entity_poly.pdbx_strand_id
1 'polypeptide(L)'
;MSSHRDRLKILVALSDKLWEDYDNTVISEEEYIRKMNLVKKEINNGFIKTLEELEVFTNELGYIVMSVPTKSFIYGSEKIIINKN
;
A
#
# COMPACT_ATOMS: atom_id res chain seq x y z
N MET A 1 14.41 -8.10 -9.03
CA MET A 1 13.76 -8.98 -8.04
C MET A 1 13.24 -8.09 -6.93
N SER A 2 11.93 -7.92 -6.78
CA SER A 2 11.40 -7.15 -5.66
C SER A 2 11.61 -7.94 -4.38
N SER A 3 12.28 -7.33 -3.41
CA SER A 3 12.54 -8.01 -2.15
C SER A 3 11.24 -8.11 -1.35
N HIS A 4 11.10 -9.15 -0.52
CA HIS A 4 10.01 -9.26 0.45
C HIS A 4 9.83 -7.96 1.27
N ARG A 5 10.95 -7.27 1.56
CA ARG A 5 10.99 -5.99 2.25
C ARG A 5 10.27 -4.88 1.49
N ASP A 6 10.37 -4.81 0.17
CA ASP A 6 9.71 -3.75 -0.61
C ASP A 6 8.20 -3.94 -0.64
N ARG A 7 7.74 -5.19 -0.74
CA ARG A 7 6.31 -5.51 -0.61
C ARG A 7 5.77 -5.14 0.77
N LEU A 8 6.53 -5.43 1.83
CA LEU A 8 6.15 -5.06 3.19
C LEU A 8 6.02 -3.53 3.35
N LYS A 9 6.96 -2.75 2.79
CA LYS A 9 6.89 -1.29 2.81
C LYS A 9 5.61 -0.76 2.14
N ILE A 10 5.23 -1.34 1.01
CA ILE A 10 4.00 -0.96 0.30
C ILE A 10 2.76 -1.28 1.16
N LEU A 11 2.70 -2.45 1.79
CA LEU A 11 1.59 -2.82 2.67
C LEU A 11 1.48 -1.90 3.89
N VAL A 12 2.61 -1.51 4.48
CA VAL A 12 2.64 -0.52 5.57
C VAL A 12 2.16 0.84 5.09
N ALA A 13 2.67 1.33 3.96
CA ALA A 13 2.20 2.59 3.37
C ALA A 13 0.70 2.57 3.06
N LEU A 14 0.17 1.43 2.62
CA LEU A 14 -1.26 1.25 2.39
C LEU A 14 -2.06 1.30 3.70
N SER A 15 -1.53 0.73 4.79
CA SER A 15 -2.17 0.83 6.10
C SER A 15 -2.22 2.28 6.61
N ASP A 16 -1.14 3.05 6.43
CA ASP A 16 -1.11 4.47 6.79
C ASP A 16 -2.12 5.25 5.95
N LYS A 17 -2.19 4.96 4.64
CA LYS A 17 -3.13 5.63 3.75
C LYS A 17 -4.60 5.33 4.08
N LEU A 18 -4.91 4.09 4.44
CA LEU A 18 -6.25 3.70 4.91
C LEU A 18 -6.65 4.46 6.18
N TRP A 19 -5.70 4.64 7.11
CA TRP A 19 -5.95 5.44 8.30
C TRP A 19 -6.22 6.90 7.96
N GLU A 20 -5.38 7.52 7.12
CA GLU A 20 -5.60 8.89 6.66
C GLU A 20 -6.96 9.08 5.98
N ASP A 21 -7.35 8.15 5.11
CA ASP A 21 -8.63 8.24 4.40
C ASP A 21 -9.82 8.10 5.34
N TYR A 22 -9.69 7.26 6.38
CA TYR A 22 -10.71 7.18 7.43
C TYR A 22 -10.79 8.48 8.25
N ASP A 23 -9.65 8.99 8.71
CA ASP A 23 -9.55 10.22 9.51
C ASP A 23 -10.09 11.44 8.74
N ASN A 24 -9.83 11.49 7.43
CA ASN A 24 -10.34 12.52 6.52
C ASN A 24 -11.78 12.26 6.04
N THR A 25 -12.49 11.27 6.59
CA THR A 25 -13.88 10.92 6.24
C THR A 25 -14.10 10.53 4.76
N VAL A 26 -13.03 10.10 4.08
CA VAL A 26 -13.02 9.67 2.67
C VAL A 26 -13.60 8.27 2.51
N ILE A 27 -13.50 7.44 3.54
CA ILE A 27 -14.10 6.10 3.66
C ILE A 27 -14.84 5.98 4.99
N SER A 28 -15.84 5.10 5.05
CA SER A 28 -16.56 4.82 6.30
C SER A 28 -15.72 3.99 7.27
N GLU A 29 -16.08 3.99 8.56
CA GLU A 29 -15.46 3.13 9.56
C GLU A 29 -15.54 1.64 9.16
N GLU A 30 -16.71 1.19 8.67
CA GLU A 30 -16.91 -0.18 8.21
C GLU A 30 -15.95 -0.53 7.07
N GLU A 31 -15.81 0.38 6.09
CA GLU A 31 -14.91 0.18 4.95
C GLU A 31 -13.45 0.17 5.41
N TYR A 32 -13.06 1.08 6.30
CA TYR A 32 -11.73 1.12 6.91
C TYR A 32 -11.40 -0.20 7.62
N ILE A 33 -12.28 -0.67 8.52
CA ILE A 33 -12.08 -1.92 9.27
C ILE A 33 -11.94 -3.10 8.30
N ARG A 34 -12.82 -3.20 7.30
CA ARG A 34 -12.79 -4.28 6.31
C ARG A 34 -11.47 -4.29 5.55
N LYS A 35 -11.05 -3.15 4.99
CA LYS A 35 -9.81 -3.04 4.20
C LYS A 35 -8.56 -3.24 5.06
N MET A 36 -8.50 -2.62 6.24
CA MET A 36 -7.38 -2.75 7.17
C MET A 36 -7.17 -4.19 7.63
N ASN A 37 -8.25 -4.95 7.85
CA ASN A 37 -8.15 -6.37 8.20
C ASN A 37 -7.52 -7.21 7.08
N LEU A 38 -7.80 -6.89 5.82
CA LEU A 38 -7.16 -7.56 4.68
C LEU A 38 -5.67 -7.23 4.62
N VAL A 39 -5.30 -5.95 4.75
CA VAL A 39 -3.89 -5.51 4.76
C VAL A 39 -3.11 -6.16 5.89
N LYS A 40 -3.68 -6.22 7.11
CA LYS A 40 -3.04 -6.88 8.27
C LYS A 40 -2.84 -8.37 8.06
N LYS A 41 -3.80 -9.06 7.42
CA LYS A 41 -3.64 -10.49 7.07
C LYS A 41 -2.46 -10.69 6.13
N GLU A 42 -2.29 -9.84 5.13
CA GLU A 42 -1.17 -9.92 4.20
C GLU A 42 0.17 -9.62 4.86
N ILE A 43 0.23 -8.62 5.75
CA ILE A 43 1.46 -8.31 6.51
C ILE A 43 1.89 -9.50 7.38
N ASN A 44 0.94 -10.14 8.07
CA ASN A 44 1.25 -11.19 9.04
C ASN A 44 1.51 -12.55 8.39
N ASN A 45 0.77 -12.89 7.34
CA ASN A 45 0.81 -14.23 6.74
C ASN A 45 1.60 -14.27 5.42
N GLY A 46 1.85 -13.12 4.80
CA GLY A 46 2.70 -13.00 3.62
C GLY A 46 2.20 -13.77 2.39
N PHE A 47 0.89 -13.75 2.11
CA PHE A 47 0.34 -14.50 0.97
C PHE A 47 0.76 -13.90 -0.38
N ILE A 48 0.92 -12.57 -0.44
CA ILE A 48 1.43 -11.86 -1.61
C ILE A 48 2.94 -12.11 -1.82
N LYS A 49 3.27 -12.83 -2.89
CA LYS A 49 4.62 -13.26 -3.24
C LYS A 49 5.27 -12.37 -4.28
N THR A 50 4.49 -11.70 -5.13
CA THR A 50 4.99 -10.86 -6.22
C THR A 50 4.54 -9.40 -6.10
N LEU A 51 5.14 -8.50 -6.87
CA LEU A 51 4.65 -7.11 -6.97
C LEU A 51 3.35 -7.03 -7.78
N GLU A 52 3.19 -7.87 -8.79
CA GLU A 52 1.98 -7.90 -9.61
C GLU A 52 0.76 -8.32 -8.78
N GLU A 53 0.90 -9.35 -7.93
CA GLU A 53 -0.13 -9.73 -6.95
C GLU A 53 -0.43 -8.59 -5.97
N LEU A 54 0.59 -7.82 -5.58
CA LEU A 54 0.43 -6.69 -4.70
C LEU A 54 -0.33 -5.54 -5.36
N GLU A 55 -0.05 -5.25 -6.63
CA GLU A 55 -0.75 -4.24 -7.42
C GLU A 55 -2.22 -4.61 -7.62
N VAL A 56 -2.50 -5.88 -7.93
CA VAL A 56 -3.88 -6.39 -8.01
C VAL A 56 -4.59 -6.20 -6.67
N PHE A 57 -3.95 -6.61 -5.57
CA PHE A 57 -4.50 -6.47 -4.22
C PHE A 57 -4.78 -5.01 -3.85
N THR A 58 -3.85 -4.09 -4.10
CA THR A 58 -4.08 -2.67 -3.79
C THR A 58 -5.20 -2.09 -4.65
N ASN A 59 -5.28 -2.47 -5.93
CA ASN A 59 -6.34 -2.02 -6.83
C ASN A 59 -7.72 -2.51 -6.39
N GLU A 60 -7.84 -3.76 -5.93
CA GLU A 60 -9.09 -4.29 -5.37
C GLU A 60 -9.53 -3.54 -4.10
N LEU A 61 -8.58 -2.95 -3.37
CA LEU A 61 -8.87 -2.07 -2.23
C LEU A 61 -9.19 -0.62 -2.64
N GLY A 62 -9.06 -0.29 -3.93
CA GLY A 62 -9.31 1.05 -4.48
C GLY A 62 -8.10 1.97 -4.45
N TYR A 63 -6.89 1.40 -4.37
CA TYR A 63 -5.63 2.13 -4.25
C TYR A 63 -4.64 1.76 -5.35
N ILE A 64 -4.02 2.76 -5.96
CA ILE A 64 -2.94 2.57 -6.90
C ILE A 64 -1.61 2.81 -6.20
N VAL A 65 -0.68 1.86 -6.32
CA VAL A 65 0.71 2.01 -5.89
C VAL A 65 1.51 2.63 -7.03
N MET A 66 1.92 3.90 -6.89
CA MET A 66 2.84 4.54 -7.81
C MET A 66 4.26 4.51 -7.23
N SER A 67 5.17 3.79 -7.89
CA SER A 67 6.60 3.94 -7.65
C SER A 67 7.09 5.19 -8.37
N VAL A 68 7.20 6.31 -7.67
CA VAL A 68 7.77 7.52 -8.28
C VAL A 68 9.28 7.49 -8.04
N PRO A 69 10.12 7.43 -9.09
CA PRO A 69 11.54 7.59 -8.92
C PRO A 69 11.81 9.03 -8.47
N THR A 70 12.07 9.23 -7.17
CA THR A 70 12.58 10.52 -6.70
C THR A 70 14.02 10.67 -7.20
N LYS A 71 14.19 11.36 -8.32
CA LYS A 71 15.50 11.88 -8.76
C LYS A 71 15.96 12.93 -7.75
N SER A 72 16.49 12.50 -6.61
CA SER A 72 17.34 13.34 -5.77
C SER A 72 18.76 13.24 -6.35
N PHE A 73 19.39 14.40 -6.57
CA PHE A 73 20.75 14.51 -7.14
C PHE A 73 21.85 13.88 -6.27
N ILE A 74 21.53 13.24 -5.14
CA ILE A 74 22.51 12.76 -4.17
C ILE A 74 22.34 11.27 -3.82
N TYR A 75 21.14 10.69 -3.82
CA TYR A 75 20.97 9.24 -3.64
C TYR A 75 19.55 8.86 -4.09
N GLY A 76 19.43 7.94 -5.04
CA GLY A 76 18.12 7.47 -5.52
C GLY A 76 17.39 6.69 -4.43
N SER A 77 16.40 7.31 -3.79
CA SER A 77 15.38 6.61 -3.00
C SER A 77 14.11 6.50 -3.85
N GLU A 78 13.49 5.33 -3.86
CA GLU A 78 12.14 5.16 -4.43
C GLU A 78 11.12 5.64 -3.39
N LYS A 79 10.29 6.61 -3.76
CA LYS A 79 9.17 7.05 -2.93
C LYS A 79 7.91 6.37 -3.46
N ILE A 80 7.36 5.48 -2.64
CA ILE A 80 6.06 4.86 -2.94
C ILE A 80 4.99 5.92 -2.61
N ILE A 81 4.18 6.27 -3.60
CA ILE A 81 3.03 7.17 -3.43
C ILE A 81 1.78 6.35 -3.73
N ILE A 82 0.84 6.34 -2.79
CA ILE A 82 -0.44 5.63 -2.93
C ILE A 82 -1.55 6.66 -3.17
N ASN A 83 -2.30 6.52 -4.26
CA ASN A 83 -3.42 7.41 -4.61
C ASN A 83 -4.75 6.64 -4.69
N LYS A 84 -5.84 7.34 -4.34
CA LYS A 84 -7.21 6.86 -4.54
C LYS A 84 -7.62 7.08 -6.01
N ASN A 85 -8.33 6.12 -6.60
CA ASN A 85 -8.95 6.26 -7.94
C ASN A 85 -10.06 7.32 -7.97
#